data_AF-A0A2S7U0Z6-F1
#
_entry.id   AF-A0A2S7U0Z6-F1
#
_cell.length_a   1.000
_cell.length_b   1.000
_cell.length_c   1.000
_cell.angle_alpha   90.00
_cell.angle_beta   90.00
_cell.angle_gamma   90.00
#
_symmetry.space_group_name_H-M   'P 1'
#
loop_
_entity.id
_entity.type
_entity.pdbx_description
1 polymer ?
#
loop_
_entity_poly.entity_id
_entity_poly.type
_entity_poly.pdbx_seq_one_letter_code
_entity_poly.pdbx_strand_id
1 'polypeptide(L)'
;MKTPFILTCSLAAGLLSAQADTYKLKNGRSFEGKIAMETEDSYILLIEIQKGVRDEITVKKSDVESILKEDKSHDAFKKILTLLPISDLLTEKDYQNLISKNLTPFLEEYPTSEHLADVKKIELRY
;
A
#
# COMPACT_ATOMS: atom_id res chain seq x y z
N MET A 1 11.66 -27.55 45.59
CA MET A 1 12.36 -27.34 44.31
C MET A 1 11.36 -26.76 43.34
N LYS A 2 11.51 -25.48 42.94
CA LYS A 2 10.55 -24.74 42.10
C LYS A 2 11.21 -24.50 40.74
N THR A 3 10.66 -25.08 39.68
CA THR A 3 11.10 -24.87 38.30
C THR A 3 10.63 -23.51 37.79
N PRO A 4 11.45 -22.72 37.09
CA PRO A 4 10.97 -21.52 36.41
C PRO A 4 10.46 -21.88 35.01
N PHE A 5 9.19 -21.59 34.79
CA PHE A 5 8.49 -21.63 33.50
C PHE A 5 9.01 -20.47 32.64
N ILE A 6 9.81 -20.77 31.62
CA ILE A 6 10.29 -19.78 30.65
C ILE A 6 9.19 -19.58 29.60
N LEU A 7 8.49 -18.45 29.69
CA LEU A 7 7.52 -17.98 28.68
C LEU A 7 8.28 -17.19 27.60
N THR A 8 8.75 -17.88 26.56
CA THR A 8 9.30 -17.25 25.35
C THR A 8 8.17 -16.72 24.46
N CYS A 9 7.83 -15.43 24.60
CA CYS A 9 7.05 -14.70 23.60
C CYS A 9 7.98 -14.31 22.44
N SER A 10 8.02 -15.14 21.40
CA SER A 10 8.67 -14.80 20.14
C SER A 10 7.86 -13.72 19.42
N LEU A 11 8.35 -12.48 19.47
CA LEU A 11 7.82 -11.35 18.72
C LEU A 11 8.20 -11.53 17.24
N ALA A 12 7.30 -12.16 16.47
CA ALA A 12 7.38 -12.18 15.01
C ALA A 12 7.07 -10.78 14.47
N ALA A 13 8.07 -9.89 14.49
CA ALA A 13 8.01 -8.63 13.77
C ALA A 13 8.10 -8.93 12.27
N GLY A 14 6.94 -9.15 11.65
CA GLY A 14 6.82 -9.26 10.20
C GLY A 14 7.42 -8.02 9.55
N LEU A 15 8.32 -8.26 8.59
CA LEU A 15 8.81 -7.30 7.61
C LEU A 15 7.64 -6.84 6.71
N LEU A 16 6.70 -6.11 7.27
CA LEU A 16 5.76 -5.32 6.50
C LEU A 16 6.53 -4.07 6.08
N SER A 17 7.01 -4.07 4.83
CA SER A 17 7.39 -2.83 4.14
C SER A 17 6.23 -1.87 4.29
N ALA A 18 6.37 -0.93 5.23
CA ALA A 18 5.32 0.02 5.55
C ALA A 18 5.36 1.09 4.46
N GLN A 19 4.60 0.83 3.42
CA GLN A 19 4.19 1.80 2.42
C GLN A 19 3.60 3.04 3.12
N ALA A 20 4.21 4.19 2.86
CA ALA A 20 4.05 5.43 3.61
C ALA A 20 3.78 6.60 2.64
N ASP A 21 2.87 7.49 3.04
CA ASP A 21 2.55 8.68 2.27
C ASP A 21 3.71 9.69 2.35
N THR A 22 3.89 10.49 1.30
CA THR A 22 4.90 11.56 1.28
C THR A 22 4.25 12.92 1.56
N TYR A 23 4.73 13.58 2.61
CA TYR A 23 4.29 14.91 3.02
C TYR A 23 5.34 15.93 2.62
N LYS A 24 4.99 16.85 1.72
CA LYS A 24 5.84 17.98 1.35
C LYS A 24 5.40 19.22 2.11
N LEU A 25 6.35 19.85 2.79
CA LEU A 25 6.16 21.13 3.48
C LEU A 25 6.55 22.30 2.58
N LYS A 26 5.93 23.46 2.82
CA LYS A 26 6.23 24.72 2.12
C LYS A 26 7.69 25.19 2.27
N ASN A 27 8.39 24.71 3.30
CA ASN A 27 9.80 24.99 3.53
C ASN A 27 10.75 24.08 2.71
N GLY A 28 10.20 23.22 1.84
CA GLY A 28 10.96 22.28 1.01
C GLY A 28 11.33 20.97 1.69
N ARG A 29 11.03 20.78 2.98
CA ARG A 29 11.24 19.50 3.67
C ARG A 29 10.18 18.49 3.24
N SER A 30 10.59 17.24 3.08
CA SER A 30 9.69 16.12 2.80
C SER A 30 9.82 15.05 3.87
N PHE A 31 8.71 14.44 4.26
CA PHE A 31 8.68 13.33 5.19
C PHE A 31 7.91 12.16 4.60
N GLU A 32 8.44 10.95 4.78
CA GLU A 32 7.74 9.71 4.48
C GLU A 32 7.15 9.16 5.77
N GLY A 33 5.84 8.97 5.79
CA GLY A 33 5.15 8.55 7.02
C GLY A 33 3.66 8.28 6.83
N LYS A 34 2.97 8.04 7.95
CA LYS A 34 1.51 7.91 7.99
C LYS A 34 0.92 8.94 8.93
N ILE A 35 -0.28 9.42 8.66
CA ILE A 35 -1.05 10.19 9.65
C ILE A 35 -1.43 9.24 10.79
N ALA A 36 -0.90 9.51 11.98
CA ALA A 36 -1.30 8.84 13.21
C ALA A 36 -2.61 9.45 13.74
N MET A 37 -2.74 10.78 13.67
CA MET A 37 -3.94 11.49 14.09
C MET A 37 -4.09 12.81 13.33
N GLU A 38 -5.34 13.15 13.01
CA GLU A 38 -5.70 14.45 12.46
C GLU A 38 -6.46 15.26 13.52
N THR A 39 -5.98 16.47 13.80
CA THR A 39 -6.66 17.46 14.65
C THR A 39 -7.23 18.58 13.77
N GLU A 40 -7.89 19.58 14.36
CA GLU A 40 -8.45 20.71 13.61
C GLU A 40 -7.37 21.45 12.79
N ASP A 41 -6.24 21.77 13.43
CA ASP A 41 -5.19 22.62 12.85
C ASP A 41 -3.91 21.89 12.46
N SER A 42 -3.73 20.63 12.86
CA SER A 42 -2.47 19.90 12.72
C SER A 42 -2.64 18.43 12.37
N TYR A 43 -1.65 17.89 11.66
CA TYR A 43 -1.42 16.47 11.46
C TYR A 43 -0.36 15.98 12.44
N ILE A 44 -0.63 14.88 13.10
CA ILE A 44 0.36 14.10 13.85
C ILE A 44 0.79 12.97 12.93
N LEU A 45 2.05 13.03 12.48
CA LEU A 45 2.64 12.13 11.50
C LEU A 45 3.61 11.18 12.19
N LEU A 46 3.45 9.89 11.92
CA LEU A 46 4.45 8.87 12.25
C LEU A 46 5.41 8.77 11.06
N ILE A 47 6.59 9.35 11.18
CA ILE A 47 7.60 9.43 10.11
C ILE A 47 8.73 8.44 10.34
N GLU A 48 9.35 7.96 9.26
CA GLU A 48 10.54 7.13 9.34
C GLU A 48 11.80 8.01 9.24
N ILE A 49 12.56 8.12 10.33
CA ILE A 49 13.80 8.92 10.35
C ILE A 49 14.98 8.12 9.78
N GLN A 50 15.00 6.81 10.09
CA GLN A 50 15.99 5.85 9.61
C GLN A 50 15.30 4.52 9.38
N LYS A 51 15.90 3.64 8.58
CA LYS A 51 15.31 2.34 8.23
C LYS A 51 14.87 1.57 9.49
N GLY A 52 13.57 1.42 9.69
CA GLY A 52 12.94 0.75 10.83
C GLY A 52 12.82 1.57 12.12
N VAL A 53 13.28 2.83 12.15
CA VAL A 53 13.14 3.76 13.30
C VAL A 53 12.14 4.85 12.95
N ARG A 54 11.05 4.88 13.71
CA ARG A 54 9.96 5.83 13.52
C ARG A 54 9.87 6.82 14.65
N ASP A 55 9.44 8.03 14.31
CA ASP A 55 9.22 9.11 15.26
C ASP A 55 7.88 9.80 14.97
N GLU A 56 7.34 10.47 15.97
CA GLU A 56 6.09 11.19 15.89
C GLU A 56 6.36 12.69 15.80
N ILE A 57 5.90 13.33 14.73
CA ILE A 57 6.02 14.77 14.55
C ILE A 57 4.65 15.41 14.40
N THR A 58 4.49 16.59 14.97
CA THR A 58 3.30 17.43 14.77
C THR A 58 3.59 18.49 13.70
N VAL A 59 2.75 18.54 12.68
CA VAL A 59 2.85 19.47 11.55
C VAL A 59 1.55 20.23 11.39
N LYS A 60 1.60 21.56 11.31
CA LYS A 60 0.41 22.37 11.05
C LYS A 60 -0.09 22.17 9.63
N LYS A 61 -1.40 22.11 9.43
CA LYS A 61 -2.02 22.01 8.09
C LYS A 61 -1.63 23.19 7.19
N SER A 62 -1.44 24.38 7.78
CA SER A 62 -0.99 25.59 7.07
C SER A 62 0.38 25.43 6.40
N ASP A 63 1.22 24.53 6.92
CA ASP A 63 2.61 24.40 6.53
C ASP A 63 2.82 23.25 5.52
N VAL A 64 1.80 22.39 5.35
CA VAL A 64 1.76 21.33 4.34
C VAL A 64 1.46 21.95 2.97
N GLU A 65 2.32 21.67 2.01
CA GLU A 65 2.14 22.07 0.61
C GLU A 65 1.32 21.03 -0.16
N SER A 66 1.70 19.76 -0.03
CA SER A 66 1.00 18.65 -0.70
C SER A 66 1.20 17.35 0.04
N ILE A 67 0.18 16.49 -0.01
CA ILE A 67 0.23 15.12 0.50
C ILE A 67 0.11 14.19 -0.71
N LEU A 68 1.19 13.49 -1.02
CA LEU A 68 1.19 12.43 -2.03
C LEU A 68 0.83 11.13 -1.31
N LYS A 69 -0.45 10.77 -1.39
CA LYS A 69 -0.91 9.49 -0.86
C LYS A 69 -0.42 8.37 -1.75
N GLU A 70 0.03 7.30 -1.12
CA GLU A 70 0.40 6.11 -1.87
C GLU A 70 -0.88 5.44 -2.39
N ASP A 71 -1.00 5.41 -3.72
CA ASP A 71 -2.11 4.73 -4.36
C ASP A 71 -1.81 3.24 -4.45
N LYS A 72 -2.44 2.48 -3.54
CA LYS A 72 -2.38 1.01 -3.47
C LYS A 72 -2.79 0.34 -4.78
N SER A 73 -3.55 1.02 -5.63
CA SER A 73 -3.91 0.52 -6.95
C SER A 73 -2.69 0.30 -7.83
N HIS A 74 -1.59 1.06 -7.68
CA HIS A 74 -0.38 0.84 -8.45
C HIS A 74 0.25 -0.52 -8.17
N ASP A 75 0.35 -0.94 -6.90
CA ASP A 75 0.99 -2.22 -6.58
C ASP A 75 0.08 -3.40 -6.85
N ALA A 76 -1.23 -3.23 -6.66
CA ALA A 76 -2.21 -4.19 -7.13
C ALA A 76 -2.13 -4.37 -8.65
N PHE A 77 -1.94 -3.28 -9.40
CA PHE A 77 -1.76 -3.33 -10.86
C PHE A 77 -0.43 -3.98 -11.26
N LYS A 78 0.68 -3.68 -10.57
CA LYS A 78 1.96 -4.38 -10.79
C LYS A 78 1.82 -5.90 -10.65
N LYS A 79 1.04 -6.38 -9.67
CA LYS A 79 0.76 -7.82 -9.53
C LYS A 79 0.02 -8.38 -10.75
N ILE A 80 -0.97 -7.66 -11.28
CA ILE A 80 -1.66 -8.05 -12.52
C ILE A 80 -0.67 -8.13 -13.69
N LEU A 81 0.26 -7.17 -13.81
CA LEU A 81 1.27 -7.18 -14.87
C LEU A 81 2.20 -8.41 -14.81
N THR A 82 2.46 -8.97 -13.62
CA THR A 82 3.26 -10.21 -13.51
C THR A 82 2.59 -11.43 -14.11
N LEU A 83 1.27 -11.37 -14.35
CA LEU A 83 0.52 -12.43 -15.04
C LEU A 83 0.68 -12.33 -16.57
N LEU A 84 1.32 -11.27 -17.07
CA LEU A 84 1.57 -11.06 -18.49
C LEU A 84 3.01 -11.49 -18.86
N PRO A 85 3.21 -12.16 -20.00
CA PRO A 85 2.18 -12.64 -20.93
C PRO A 85 1.38 -13.80 -20.34
N ILE A 86 0.07 -13.82 -20.63
CA ILE A 86 -0.80 -14.94 -20.27
C ILE A 86 -0.33 -16.17 -21.05
N SER A 87 -0.24 -17.32 -20.38
CA SER A 87 0.16 -18.57 -21.05
C SER A 87 -0.78 -18.88 -22.21
N ASP A 88 -0.23 -19.37 -23.32
CA ASP A 88 -1.04 -19.90 -24.41
C ASP A 88 -1.81 -21.14 -23.94
N LEU A 89 -2.93 -21.43 -24.60
CA LEU A 89 -3.78 -22.61 -24.37
C LEU A 89 -4.38 -22.72 -22.95
N LEU A 90 -4.70 -21.59 -22.30
CA LEU A 90 -5.53 -21.64 -21.10
C LEU A 90 -6.88 -22.30 -21.40
N THR A 91 -7.32 -23.15 -20.49
CA THR A 91 -8.71 -23.63 -20.55
C THR A 91 -9.66 -22.49 -20.22
N GLU A 92 -10.91 -22.57 -20.68
CA GLU A 92 -11.94 -21.58 -20.34
C GLU A 92 -12.05 -21.39 -18.83
N LYS A 93 -12.00 -22.49 -18.06
CA LYS A 93 -12.04 -22.45 -16.60
C LYS A 93 -10.86 -21.69 -15.99
N ASP A 94 -9.66 -21.91 -16.51
CA ASP A 94 -8.46 -21.23 -16.00
C ASP A 94 -8.50 -19.74 -16.33
N TYR A 95 -9.05 -19.36 -17.49
CA TYR A 95 -9.21 -17.97 -17.88
C TYR A 95 -10.23 -17.26 -16.98
N GLN A 96 -11.37 -17.89 -16.74
CA GLN A 96 -12.37 -17.39 -15.79
C GLN A 96 -11.80 -17.25 -14.37
N ASN A 97 -10.93 -18.17 -13.95
CA ASN A 97 -10.21 -18.05 -12.68
C ASN A 97 -9.25 -16.86 -12.66
N LEU A 98 -8.56 -16.58 -13.78
CA LEU A 98 -7.67 -15.43 -13.88
C LEU A 98 -8.45 -14.13 -13.72
N ILE A 99 -9.57 -13.98 -14.44
CA ILE A 99 -10.45 -12.81 -14.35
C ILE A 99 -10.97 -12.65 -12.93
N SER A 100 -11.69 -13.66 -12.42
CA SER A 100 -12.39 -13.58 -11.13
C SER A 100 -11.48 -13.40 -9.93
N LYS A 101 -10.23 -13.90 -9.98
CA LYS A 101 -9.30 -13.82 -8.84
C LYS A 101 -8.36 -12.62 -8.88
N ASN A 102 -8.14 -12.00 -10.04
CA ASN A 102 -7.15 -10.93 -10.17
C ASN A 102 -7.73 -9.65 -10.76
N LEU A 103 -8.48 -9.74 -11.86
CA LEU A 103 -8.98 -8.57 -12.59
C LEU A 103 -10.24 -8.01 -11.93
N THR A 104 -11.24 -8.85 -11.66
CA THR A 104 -12.51 -8.42 -11.03
C THR A 104 -12.28 -7.75 -9.66
N PRO A 105 -11.49 -8.34 -8.73
CA PRO A 105 -11.25 -7.71 -7.43
C PRO A 105 -10.55 -6.37 -7.57
N PHE A 106 -9.66 -6.19 -8.54
CA PHE A 106 -9.02 -4.89 -8.78
C PHE A 106 -10.02 -3.82 -9.21
N LEU A 107 -10.93 -4.16 -10.12
CA LEU A 107 -11.96 -3.24 -10.61
C LEU A 107 -12.95 -2.85 -9.49
N GLU A 108 -13.22 -3.75 -8.55
CA GLU A 108 -14.10 -3.52 -7.41
C GLU A 108 -13.41 -2.75 -6.27
N GLU A 109 -12.17 -3.11 -5.93
CA GLU A 109 -11.41 -2.49 -4.82
C GLU A 109 -10.84 -1.11 -5.18
N TYR A 110 -10.53 -0.86 -6.46
CA TYR A 110 -9.90 0.39 -6.91
C TYR A 110 -10.70 1.09 -8.03
N PRO A 111 -11.97 1.47 -7.80
CA PRO A 111 -12.87 2.01 -8.82
C PRO A 111 -12.49 3.42 -9.32
N THR A 112 -11.50 4.06 -8.70
CA THR A 112 -10.96 5.36 -9.11
C THR A 112 -9.49 5.28 -9.56
N SER A 113 -8.95 4.08 -9.74
CA SER A 113 -7.58 3.90 -10.22
C SER A 113 -7.42 4.42 -11.64
N GLU A 114 -6.28 5.00 -11.95
CA GLU A 114 -5.90 5.35 -13.32
C GLU A 114 -5.69 4.10 -14.21
N HIS A 115 -5.42 2.93 -13.61
CA HIS A 115 -5.12 1.68 -14.33
C HIS A 115 -6.36 0.90 -14.78
N LEU A 116 -7.57 1.38 -14.47
CA LEU A 116 -8.83 0.70 -14.81
C LEU A 116 -8.97 0.41 -16.31
N ALA A 117 -8.58 1.36 -17.16
CA ALA A 117 -8.68 1.21 -18.60
C ALA A 117 -7.77 0.07 -19.10
N ASP A 118 -6.59 -0.08 -18.51
CA ASP A 118 -5.63 -1.10 -18.90
C ASP A 118 -6.02 -2.48 -18.37
N VAL A 119 -6.54 -2.56 -17.14
CA VAL A 119 -7.10 -3.81 -16.59
C VAL A 119 -8.29 -4.30 -17.43
N LYS A 120 -9.20 -3.41 -17.84
CA LYS A 120 -10.32 -3.76 -18.73
C LYS A 120 -9.87 -4.22 -20.11
N LYS A 121 -8.78 -3.67 -20.66
CA LYS A 121 -8.22 -4.17 -21.93
C LYS A 121 -7.71 -5.60 -21.82
N ILE A 122 -7.18 -6.00 -20.66
CA ILE A 122 -6.74 -7.38 -20.43
C ILE A 122 -7.95 -8.33 -20.42
N GLU A 123 -9.04 -7.92 -19.77
CA GLU A 123 -10.30 -8.68 -19.74
C GLU A 123 -10.93 -8.85 -21.13
N LEU A 124 -10.91 -7.81 -21.97
CA LEU A 124 -11.55 -7.79 -23.28
C LEU A 124 -10.73 -8.40 -24.43
N ARG A 125 -9.49 -8.85 -24.17
CA ARG A 125 -8.56 -9.26 -25.24
C ARG A 125 -8.87 -10.65 -25.83
N TYR A 126 -9.74 -11.42 -25.18
CA TYR A 126 -10.18 -12.77 -25.57
C TYR A 126 -11.64 -12.98 -25.19
#